data_AF-A0A7S3MUS4-F1
#
_entry.id   AF-A0A7S3MUS4-F1
#
_cell.length_a   1.000
_cell.length_b   1.000
_cell.length_c   1.000
_cell.angle_alpha   90.00
_cell.angle_beta   90.00
_cell.angle_gamma   90.00
#
_symmetry.space_group_name_H-M   'P 1'
#
loop_
_entity.id
_entity.type
_entity.pdbx_description
1 polymer ?
#
loop_
_entity_poly.entity_id
_entity_poly.type
_entity_poly.pdbx_seq_one_letter_code
_entity_poly.pdbx_strand_id
1 'polypeptide(L)'
;MDMYFCRSKKTHEINELHLVGVTSMFIACKYEEIYPMKLKVVYDKIAHKKLPIDDIKNKEAEILEVLNFEIIGATPYELTIHTLVKTGLKEMLETKIFSYLQ
;
A
#
# COMPACT_ATOMS: atom_id res chain seq x y z
N MET A 1 -6.23 -2.37 -1.42
CA MET A 1 -7.10 -3.13 -0.49
C MET A 1 -8.57 -2.85 -0.78
N ASP A 2 -9.06 -1.62 -0.62
CA ASP A 2 -10.49 -1.31 -0.76
C ASP A 2 -11.05 -1.68 -2.14
N MET A 3 -10.31 -1.37 -3.21
CA MET A 3 -10.68 -1.78 -4.58
C MET A 3 -10.84 -3.29 -4.75
N TYR A 4 -10.02 -4.08 -4.04
CA TYR A 4 -10.13 -5.54 -4.06
C TYR A 4 -11.41 -5.98 -3.37
N PHE A 5 -11.73 -5.44 -2.19
CA PHE A 5 -12.98 -5.79 -1.49
C PHE A 5 -14.22 -5.34 -2.26
N CYS A 6 -14.18 -4.18 -2.93
CA CYS A 6 -15.29 -3.71 -3.76
C CYS A 6 -15.53 -4.57 -5.01
N ARG A 7 -14.46 -5.10 -5.63
CA ARG A 7 -14.55 -5.90 -6.86
C ARG A 7 -14.65 -7.41 -6.60
N SER A 8 -14.27 -7.87 -5.40
CA SER A 8 -14.38 -9.27 -5.02
C SER A 8 -15.85 -9.68 -4.92
N LYS A 9 -16.19 -10.80 -5.54
CA LYS A 9 -17.52 -11.43 -5.45
C LYS A 9 -17.65 -12.38 -4.26
N LYS A 10 -16.55 -12.63 -3.54
CA LYS A 10 -16.49 -13.59 -2.43
C LYS A 10 -16.78 -12.88 -1.11
N THR A 11 -17.49 -13.56 -0.22
CA THR A 11 -17.58 -13.16 1.19
C THR A 11 -16.26 -13.48 1.87
N HIS A 12 -15.66 -12.49 2.53
CA HIS A 12 -14.38 -12.64 3.22
C HIS A 12 -14.58 -12.80 4.72
N GLU A 13 -13.87 -13.76 5.31
CA GLU A 13 -13.82 -13.93 6.75
C GLU A 13 -12.88 -12.90 7.38
N ILE A 14 -13.15 -12.51 8.63
CA ILE A 14 -12.36 -11.51 9.37
C ILE A 14 -10.88 -11.93 9.45
N ASN A 15 -10.62 -13.23 9.56
CA ASN A 15 -9.27 -13.78 9.65
C ASN A 15 -8.44 -13.56 8.38
N GLU A 16 -9.08 -13.38 7.22
CA GLU A 16 -8.39 -13.10 5.95
C GLU A 16 -7.93 -11.65 5.83
N LEU A 17 -8.48 -10.74 6.65
CA LEU A 17 -8.21 -9.31 6.55
C LEU A 17 -6.71 -9.00 6.68
N HIS A 18 -6.03 -9.67 7.61
CA HIS A 18 -4.59 -9.51 7.78
C HIS A 18 -3.80 -9.98 6.55
N LEU A 19 -4.17 -11.13 5.98
CA LEU A 19 -3.54 -11.66 4.78
C LEU A 19 -3.74 -10.72 3.58
N VAL A 20 -4.98 -10.26 3.35
CA VAL A 20 -5.29 -9.32 2.27
C VAL A 20 -4.54 -8.00 2.45
N GLY A 21 -4.40 -7.51 3.69
CA GLY A 21 -3.69 -6.27 3.96
C GLY A 21 -2.19 -6.36 3.76
N VAL A 22 -1.55 -7.38 4.31
CA VAL A 22 -0.12 -7.62 4.11
C VAL A 22 0.19 -7.81 2.63
N THR A 23 -0.64 -8.55 1.92
CA THR A 23 -0.47 -8.79 0.47
C THR A 23 -0.70 -7.52 -0.34
N SER A 24 -1.72 -6.71 -0.01
CA SER A 24 -1.96 -5.42 -0.66
C SER A 24 -0.79 -4.46 -0.50
N MET A 25 -0.20 -4.40 0.70
CA MET A 25 0.98 -3.59 0.97
C MET A 25 2.20 -4.11 0.20
N PHE A 26 2.38 -5.43 0.13
CA PHE A 26 3.47 -6.05 -0.63
C PHE A 26 3.38 -5.73 -2.14
N ILE A 27 2.18 -5.78 -2.73
CA ILE A 27 1.94 -5.36 -4.12
C ILE A 27 2.29 -3.88 -4.31
N ALA A 28 1.83 -3.01 -3.40
CA ALA A 28 2.11 -1.58 -3.46
C ALA A 28 3.61 -1.28 -3.38
N CYS A 29 4.35 -1.94 -2.48
CA CYS A 29 5.80 -1.77 -2.38
C CYS A 29 6.54 -2.23 -3.65
N LYS A 30 6.09 -3.30 -4.30
CA LYS A 30 6.65 -3.71 -5.60
C LYS A 30 6.40 -2.69 -6.71
N TYR A 31 5.36 -1.88 -6.60
CA TYR A 31 4.97 -0.91 -7.61
C TYR A 31 5.61 0.47 -7.39
N GLU A 32 5.62 0.96 -6.15
CA GLU A 32 6.04 2.33 -5.81
C GLU A 32 7.51 2.44 -5.40
N GLU A 33 8.08 1.42 -4.75
CA GLU A 33 9.44 1.50 -4.22
C GLU A 33 10.49 1.17 -5.30
N ILE A 34 11.55 1.98 -5.34
CA ILE A 34 12.74 1.68 -6.17
C ILE A 34 13.36 0.33 -5.77
N TYR A 35 13.39 0.05 -4.46
CA TYR A 35 13.93 -1.18 -3.88
C TYR A 35 12.85 -1.89 -3.06
N PRO A 36 12.02 -2.72 -3.70
CA PRO A 36 10.90 -3.34 -3.01
C PRO A 36 11.35 -4.29 -1.90
N MET A 37 10.59 -4.32 -0.81
CA MET A 37 10.83 -5.24 0.30
C MET A 37 10.82 -6.72 -0.15
N LYS A 38 11.75 -7.51 0.39
CA LYS A 38 11.82 -8.95 0.11
C LYS A 38 10.69 -9.68 0.83
N LEU A 39 10.12 -10.71 0.18
CA LEU A 39 9.05 -11.52 0.74
C LEU A 39 9.43 -12.18 2.10
N LYS A 40 10.71 -12.51 2.30
CA LYS A 40 11.22 -12.98 3.59
C LYS A 40 11.06 -11.95 4.73
N VAL A 41 11.25 -10.66 4.43
CA VAL A 41 11.06 -9.58 5.40
C VAL A 41 9.58 -9.43 5.74
N VAL A 42 8.70 -9.54 4.75
CA VAL A 42 7.24 -9.52 4.98
C VAL A 42 6.84 -10.67 5.91
N TYR A 43 7.29 -11.88 5.62
CA TYR A 43 7.04 -13.07 6.45
C TYR A 43 7.55 -12.91 7.89
N ASP A 44 8.81 -12.49 8.06
CA ASP A 44 9.48 -12.45 9.36
C ASP A 44 9.05 -11.24 10.22
N LYS A 45 8.90 -10.05 9.61
CA LYS A 45 8.75 -8.78 10.33
C LYS A 45 7.32 -8.24 10.36
N ILE A 46 6.51 -8.54 9.33
CA ILE A 46 5.18 -7.94 9.17
C ILE A 46 4.09 -8.95 9.52
N ALA A 47 4.17 -10.16 8.94
CA ALA A 47 3.21 -11.24 9.19
C ALA A 47 3.50 -12.03 10.48
N HIS A 48 4.59 -11.71 11.19
CA HIS A 48 5.03 -12.40 12.41
C HIS A 48 5.04 -13.93 12.28
N LYS A 49 5.40 -14.46 11.11
CA LYS A 49 5.41 -15.90 10.78
C LYS A 49 4.04 -16.61 10.88
N LYS A 50 2.94 -15.86 10.99
CA LYS A 50 1.58 -16.42 11.06
C LYS A 50 0.98 -16.70 9.70
N LEU A 51 1.46 -16.02 8.66
CA LEU A 51 1.02 -16.22 7.27
C LEU A 51 2.15 -16.91 6.50
N PRO A 52 1.94 -18.11 5.96
CA PRO A 52 2.96 -18.77 5.16
C PRO A 52 3.18 -18.02 3.85
N ILE A 53 4.40 -18.16 3.31
CA ILE A 53 4.84 -17.44 2.12
C ILE A 53 3.96 -17.75 0.90
N ASP A 54 3.52 -19.01 0.78
CA ASP A 54 2.70 -19.45 -0.34
C ASP A 54 1.30 -18.83 -0.31
N ASP A 55 0.72 -18.60 0.88
CA ASP A 55 -0.57 -17.91 1.00
C ASP A 55 -0.47 -16.46 0.51
N ILE A 56 0.63 -15.77 0.81
CA ILE A 56 0.87 -14.40 0.34
C ILE A 56 0.98 -14.39 -1.19
N LYS A 57 1.70 -15.35 -1.79
CA LYS A 57 1.84 -15.46 -3.26
C LYS A 57 0.51 -15.78 -3.94
N ASN A 58 -0.25 -16.74 -3.40
CA ASN A 58 -1.54 -17.14 -3.93
C ASN A 58 -2.55 -16.00 -3.83
N LYS A 59 -2.56 -15.29 -2.68
CA LYS A 59 -3.42 -14.14 -2.49
C LYS A 59 -3.02 -12.97 -3.39
N GLU A 60 -1.73 -12.80 -3.65
CA GLU A 60 -1.24 -11.78 -4.59
C GLU A 60 -1.78 -12.02 -6.00
N ALA A 61 -1.68 -13.25 -6.50
CA ALA A 61 -2.23 -13.62 -7.80
C ALA A 61 -3.74 -13.36 -7.86
N GLU A 62 -4.48 -13.79 -6.83
CA GLU A 62 -5.93 -13.56 -6.75
C GLU A 62 -6.29 -12.06 -6.74
N ILE A 63 -5.57 -11.23 -5.97
CA ILE A 63 -5.82 -9.79 -5.91
C ILE A 63 -5.59 -9.15 -7.28
N LEU A 64 -4.49 -9.49 -7.96
CA LEU A 64 -4.16 -8.93 -9.27
C LEU A 64 -5.17 -9.35 -10.34
N GLU A 65 -5.63 -10.61 -10.31
CA GLU A 65 -6.69 -11.11 -11.20
C GLU A 65 -8.02 -10.38 -10.98
N VAL A 66 -8.46 -10.22 -9.72
CA VAL A 66 -9.72 -9.51 -9.39
C VAL A 66 -9.65 -8.04 -9.80
N LEU A 67 -8.47 -7.43 -9.74
CA LEU A 67 -8.26 -6.05 -10.16
C LEU A 67 -8.03 -5.90 -11.67
N ASN A 68 -7.97 -7.00 -12.45
CA ASN A 68 -7.57 -6.99 -13.87
C ASN A 68 -6.24 -6.24 -14.10
N PHE A 69 -5.30 -6.34 -13.15
CA PHE A 69 -4.04 -5.59 -13.16
C PHE A 69 -4.18 -4.05 -13.19
N GLU A 70 -5.38 -3.51 -12.91
CA GLU A 70 -5.62 -2.07 -12.74
C GLU A 70 -5.25 -1.63 -11.32
N ILE A 71 -3.95 -1.48 -11.06
CA ILE A 71 -3.42 -1.07 -9.74
C ILE A 71 -3.03 0.41 -9.66
N ILE A 72 -3.19 1.15 -10.76
CA ILE A 72 -2.80 2.57 -10.86
C ILE A 72 -3.96 3.44 -10.36
N GLY A 73 -3.66 4.33 -9.42
CA GLY A 73 -4.64 5.30 -8.92
C GLY A 73 -3.98 6.41 -8.14
N ALA A 74 -4.63 7.58 -8.11
CA ALA A 74 -4.16 8.70 -7.32
C ALA A 74 -4.40 8.42 -5.83
N THR A 75 -3.33 8.42 -5.06
CA THR A 75 -3.41 8.33 -3.61
C THR A 75 -3.78 9.71 -3.02
N PRO A 76 -4.41 9.74 -1.83
CA PRO A 76 -4.64 10.99 -1.12
C PRO A 76 -3.36 11.80 -0.88
N TYR A 77 -2.22 11.12 -0.75
CA TYR A 77 -0.91 11.75 -0.62
C TYR A 77 -0.54 12.55 -1.87
N GLU A 78 -0.61 11.94 -3.05
CA GLU A 78 -0.31 12.61 -4.33
C GLU A 78 -1.24 13.81 -4.56
N LEU A 79 -2.54 13.66 -4.28
CA LEU A 79 -3.50 14.75 -4.40
C LEU A 79 -3.13 15.93 -3.47
N THR A 80 -2.72 15.62 -2.23
CA THR A 80 -2.33 16.64 -1.25
C THR A 80 -1.06 17.35 -1.70
N ILE A 81 -0.02 16.63 -2.14
CA ILE A 81 1.23 17.21 -2.65
C ILE A 81 0.95 18.10 -3.86
N HIS A 82 0.17 17.60 -4.82
CA HIS A 82 -0.21 18.37 -6.00
C HIS A 82 -0.97 19.65 -5.64
N THR A 83 -1.88 19.57 -4.66
CA THR A 83 -2.60 20.75 -4.15
C THR A 83 -1.65 21.75 -3.50
N LEU A 84 -0.76 21.29 -2.61
CA LEU A 84 0.21 22.14 -1.91
C LEU A 84 1.16 22.88 -2.87
N VAL A 85 1.59 22.21 -3.93
CA VAL A 85 2.42 22.81 -4.98
C VAL A 85 1.61 23.84 -5.76
N LYS A 86 0.37 23.51 -6.17
CA LYS A 86 -0.49 24.43 -6.93
C LYS A 86 -0.89 25.68 -6.15
N THR A 87 -1.10 25.57 -4.84
CA THR A 87 -1.47 26.71 -4.00
C THR A 87 -0.28 27.51 -3.50
N GLY A 88 0.96 27.13 -3.84
CA GLY A 88 2.19 27.77 -3.35
C GLY A 88 2.45 27.59 -1.85
N LEU A 89 1.67 26.72 -1.17
CA LEU A 89 1.77 26.52 0.28
C LEU A 89 2.97 25.67 0.69
N LYS A 90 3.52 24.89 -0.25
CA LYS A 90 4.68 24.03 0.02
C LYS A 90 5.87 24.82 0.56
N GLU A 91 6.24 25.91 -0.11
CA GLU A 91 7.37 26.76 0.28
C GLU A 91 7.13 27.46 1.63
N MET A 92 5.88 27.86 1.89
CA MET A 92 5.49 28.47 3.17
C MET A 92 5.59 27.50 4.36
N LEU A 93 5.27 26.22 4.14
CA LEU A 93 5.35 25.19 5.16
C LEU A 93 6.78 24.73 5.42
N GLU A 94 7.59 24.55 4.37
CA GLU A 94 9.01 24.20 4.53
C GLU A 94 9.72 25.25 5.39
N THR A 95 9.51 26.54 5.12
CA THR A 95 10.11 27.64 5.89
C THR A 95 9.71 27.63 7.38
N LYS A 96 8.46 27.29 7.71
CA LYS A 96 7.98 27.21 9.11
C LYS A 96 8.50 26.01 9.87
N ILE A 97 8.79 24.89 9.22
CA ILE A 97 9.31 23.70 9.89
C ILE A 97 10.74 23.96 10.39
N PHE A 98 11.56 24.70 9.64
CA PHE A 98 12.91 25.06 10.06
C PHE A 98 12.97 26.13 11.15
N SER A 99 11.95 26.99 11.29
CA SER A 99 11.92 28.00 12.36
C SER A 99 11.78 27.43 13.77
N TYR A 100 11.39 26.15 13.93
CA TYR A 100 11.37 25.46 15.22
C TYR A 100 12.73 24.84 15.61
N LEU A 101 13.73 24.89 14.72
CA LEU A 101 15.08 24.37 14.96
C LEU A 101 16.12 25.49 15.22
N GLN A 102 15.67 26.74 15.32
CA GLN A 102 16.44 27.92 15.77
C GLN A 102 15.96 28.36 17.15
#